data_AF-A0A6V7LW31-F1
#
_entry.id   AF-A0A6V7LW31-F1
#
_cell.length_a   1.000
_cell.length_b   1.000
_cell.length_c   1.000
_cell.angle_alpha   90.00
_cell.angle_beta   90.00
_cell.angle_gamma   90.00
#
_symmetry.space_group_name_H-M   'P 1'
#
loop_
_entity.id
_entity.type
_entity.pdbx_description
1 polymer ?
#
loop_
_entity_poly.entity_id
_entity_poly.type
_entity_poly.pdbx_seq_one_letter_code
_entity_poly.pdbx_strand_id
1 'polypeptide(L)' 'MSTIVQYVIVRGDLIKTMQWPVGAVIAQACHACTAVTHLFYNDEHTQSYLSDLDNMHKVVLE' A
#
# COMPACT_ATOMS: atom_id res chain seq x y z
N MET A 1 1.32 21.66 7.18
CA MET A 1 0.83 20.35 7.67
C MET A 1 1.48 19.28 6.82
N SER A 2 2.10 18.26 7.43
CA SER A 2 2.70 17.15 6.67
C SER A 2 1.61 16.14 6.33
N THR A 3 1.42 15.82 5.05
CA THR A 3 0.48 14.79 4.61
C THR A 3 1.02 13.40 4.94
N ILE A 4 0.21 12.53 5.54
CA ILE A 4 0.56 11.11 5.78
C ILE A 4 0.32 10.32 4.48
N VAL A 5 1.26 9.43 4.16
CA VAL A 5 1.25 8.63 2.94
C VAL A 5 1.54 7.17 3.24
N GLN A 6 0.80 6.28 2.58
CA GLN A 6 1.13 4.86 2.56
C GLN A 6 1.96 4.54 1.32
N TYR A 7 3.23 4.19 1.54
CA TYR A 7 4.09 3.70 0.47
C TYR A 7 3.82 2.22 0.21
N VAL A 8 3.70 1.86 -1.06
CA VAL A 8 3.52 0.48 -1.53
C VAL A 8 4.66 0.16 -2.47
N ILE A 9 5.59 -0.69 -2.02
CA ILE A 9 6.75 -1.10 -2.81
C ILE A 9 6.41 -2.39 -3.54
N VAL A 10 6.52 -2.36 -4.87
CA VAL A 10 6.18 -3.47 -5.74
C VAL A 10 7.43 -4.00 -6.40
N ARG A 11 7.61 -5.32 -6.43
CA ARG A 11 8.72 -5.92 -7.16
C ARG A 11 8.49 -5.84 -8.68
N GLY A 12 9.17 -4.90 -9.34
CA GLY A 12 9.07 -4.71 -10.80
C GLY A 12 9.55 -5.93 -11.61
N ASP A 13 10.50 -6.71 -11.09
CA ASP A 13 11.03 -7.90 -11.74
C ASP A 13 10.00 -9.04 -11.89
N LEU A 14 8.99 -9.08 -11.01
CA LEU A 14 7.88 -10.04 -11.12
C LEU A 14 7.15 -9.88 -12.46
N ILE A 15 6.92 -8.64 -12.89
CA ILE A 15 6.27 -8.35 -14.17
C ILE A 15 7.29 -8.45 -15.31
N LYS A 16 8.42 -7.74 -15.20
CA LYS A 16 9.36 -7.52 -16.31
C LYS A 16 10.14 -8.79 -16.69
N THR A 17 10.50 -9.61 -15.71
CA THR A 17 11.41 -10.76 -15.90
C THR A 17 10.67 -12.07 -15.67
N MET A 18 9.88 -12.16 -14.61
CA MET A 18 9.24 -13.41 -14.20
C MET A 18 7.84 -13.63 -14.80
N GLN A 19 7.37 -12.69 -15.63
CA GLN A 19 6.10 -12.80 -16.37
C GLN A 19 4.87 -13.06 -15.48
N TRP A 20 4.88 -12.52 -14.25
CA TRP A 20 3.70 -12.58 -13.40
C TRP A 20 2.55 -11.79 -14.03
N PRO A 21 1.30 -12.30 -13.96
CA PRO A 21 0.15 -11.53 -14.37
C PRO A 21 0.06 -10.23 -13.56
N VAL A 22 -0.24 -9.11 -14.22
CA VAL A 22 -0.41 -7.80 -13.55
C VAL A 22 -1.41 -7.90 -12.40
N GLY A 23 -2.51 -8.64 -12.58
CA GLY A 23 -3.50 -8.89 -11.53
C GLY A 23 -2.94 -9.57 -10.29
N ALA A 24 -1.96 -10.46 -10.43
CA ALA A 24 -1.32 -11.12 -9.29
C ALA A 24 -0.49 -10.12 -8.47
N VAL A 25 0.21 -9.20 -9.13
CA VAL A 25 1.00 -8.15 -8.47
C VAL A 25 0.09 -7.14 -7.77
N ILE A 26 -1.02 -6.75 -8.41
CA ILE A 26 -2.06 -5.91 -7.80
C ILE A 26 -2.62 -6.58 -6.53
N ALA A 27 -2.94 -7.88 -6.60
CA ALA A 27 -3.47 -8.61 -5.45
C ALA A 27 -2.49 -8.61 -4.26
N GLN A 28 -1.18 -8.72 -4.52
CA GLN A 28 -0.16 -8.62 -3.47
C GLN A 28 -0.08 -7.21 -2.87
N ALA A 29 -0.15 -6.16 -3.70
CA ALA A 29 -0.19 -4.78 -3.21
C ALA A 29 -1.42 -4.52 -2.32
N CYS A 30 -2.61 -5.00 -2.74
CA CYS A 30 -3.83 -4.93 -1.93
C CYS A 30 -3.66 -5.69 -0.61
N HIS A 31 -3.12 -6.91 -0.65
CA HIS A 31 -2.90 -7.71 0.54
C HIS A 31 -1.94 -7.01 1.52
N ALA A 32 -0.84 -6.45 1.04
CA ALA A 32 0.11 -5.69 1.86
C ALA A 32 -0.53 -4.47 2.53
N CYS A 33 -1.35 -3.71 1.79
CA CYS A 33 -2.08 -2.56 2.35
C CYS A 33 -3.04 -2.97 3.47
N THR A 34 -3.81 -4.03 3.26
CA THR A 34 -4.75 -4.57 4.25
C THR A 34 -4.02 -5.13 5.47
N ALA A 35 -2.93 -5.86 5.26
CA ALA A 35 -2.14 -6.44 6.34
C ALA A 35 -1.54 -5.39 7.26
N VAL A 36 -0.90 -4.34 6.71
CA VAL A 36 -0.37 -3.22 7.52
C VAL A 36 -1.48 -2.51 8.28
N THR A 37 -2.62 -2.25 7.63
CA THR A 37 -3.78 -1.62 8.28
C THR A 37 -4.28 -2.46 9.45
N HIS A 38 -4.33 -3.78 9.30
CA HIS A 38 -4.75 -4.69 10.36
C HIS A 38 -3.73 -4.76 11.52
N LEU A 39 -2.45 -4.96 11.20
CA LEU A 39 -1.37 -5.12 12.19
C LEU A 39 -1.16 -3.86 13.03
N PHE A 40 -1.29 -2.69 12.41
CA PHE A 40 -1.03 -1.39 13.03
C PHE A 40 -2.29 -0.55 13.21
N TYR A 41 -3.46 -1.19 13.27
CA TYR A 41 -4.73 -0.47 13.34
C TYR A 41 -4.74 0.60 14.44
N ASN A 42 -4.22 0.30 15.64
CA ASN A 42 -4.21 1.24 16.77
C ASN A 42 -3.03 2.22 16.80
N ASP A 43 -2.14 2.20 15.80
CA ASP A 43 -1.05 3.18 15.69
C ASP A 43 -1.61 4.58 15.36
N GLU A 44 -1.05 5.63 15.97
CA GLU A 44 -1.56 7.00 15.83
C GLU A 44 -1.51 7.48 14.36
N HIS A 45 -0.46 7.15 13.62
CA HIS A 45 -0.36 7.55 12.22
C HIS A 45 -1.32 6.75 11.34
N THR A 46 -1.54 5.48 11.65
CA THR A 46 -2.52 4.65 10.94
C THR A 46 -3.94 5.17 11.18
N GLN A 47 -4.31 5.50 12.43
CA GLN A 47 -5.59 6.12 12.74
C GLN A 47 -5.77 7.48 12.04
N SER A 48 -4.74 8.33 12.06
CA SER A 48 -4.77 9.62 11.38
C SER A 48 -4.84 9.49 9.86
N TYR A 49 -4.28 8.42 9.28
CA TYR A 49 -4.38 8.14 7.85
C TYR A 49 -5.78 7.63 7.47
N LEU A 50 -6.42 6.82 8.33
CA LEU A 50 -7.75 6.26 8.09
C LEU A 50 -8.90 7.24 8.39
N SER A 51 -8.65 8.30 9.15
CA SER A 51 -9.69 9.27 9.55
C SER A 51 -10.13 10.19 8.41
N ASP A 52 -9.33 10.34 7.35
CA ASP A 52 -9.62 11.15 6.17
C ASP A 52 -9.61 10.27 4.91
N LEU A 53 -10.65 9.44 4.80
CA LEU A 53 -10.81 8.44 3.73
C LEU A 53 -10.72 9.05 2.33
N ASP A 54 -11.31 10.24 2.13
CA ASP A 54 -11.37 10.91 0.83
C ASP A 54 -10.00 11.45 0.38
N ASN A 55 -9.09 11.71 1.32
CA ASN A 55 -7.74 12.20 1.04
C ASN A 55 -6.63 11.18 1.37
N MET A 56 -6.97 9.91 1.54
CA MET A 56 -5.98 8.83 1.73
C MET A 56 -5.04 8.75 0.53
N HIS A 57 -3.78 9.11 0.73
CA HIS A 57 -2.79 9.11 -0.34
C HIS A 57 -1.89 7.87 -0.29
N LYS A 58 -1.79 7.18 -1.44
CA LYS A 58 -0.90 6.03 -1.64
C LYS A 58 0.13 6.36 -2.71
N VAL A 59 1.40 6.05 -2.43
CA VAL A 59 2.50 6.19 -3.38
C VAL A 59 3.04 4.81 -3.71
N VAL A 60 3.00 4.44 -4.98
CA VAL A 60 3.50 3.15 -5.47
C VAL A 60 4.87 3.35 -6.09
N LEU A 61 5.85 2.56 -5.67
CA LEU A 61 7.21 2.55 -6.22
C LEU A 61 7.59 1.12 -6.65
N GLU A 62 8.55 0.99 -7.56
CA GLU A 62 9.18 -0.29 -7.94
C GLU A 62 10.67 -0.33 -7.61
#